data_AF-A0A8B9K9Y6-F1
#
_entry.id   AF-A0A8B9K9Y6-F1
#
_cell.length_a   1.000
_cell.length_b   1.000
_cell.length_c   1.000
_cell.angle_alpha   90.00
_cell.angle_beta   90.00
_cell.angle_gamma   90.00
#
_symmetry.space_group_name_H-M   'P 1'
#
loop_
_entity.id
_entity.type
_entity.pdbx_description
1 polymer ?
#
loop_
_entity_poly.entity_id
_entity_poly.type
_entity_poly.pdbx_seq_one_letter_code
_entity_poly.pdbx_strand_id
1 'polypeptide(L)'
;MLHLSQRYTHSDTINISLSNIYCVEQVKELVLGQCEKLCPAAVLEQFEKVLHDSSQAVGLLLSERFINVPPQIALPLYKQLLDELAEAQRTNKPSGRCHYCLLISKTCQEVRRSVPARGPPKEELLFVNAEEEFFYEQAVAKFNYSVQEEADSCLSGRWSFDDVPMKPLRTVSLIPMDRMPVILDKLKEYLTV
;
A
#
# COMPACT_ATOMS: atom_id res chain seq x y z
N MET A 1 7.47 -27.55 -23.40
CA MET A 1 8.46 -27.03 -22.43
C MET A 1 8.26 -25.52 -22.34
N LEU A 2 7.20 -25.08 -21.65
CA LEU A 2 6.91 -23.67 -21.43
C LEU A 2 7.88 -23.16 -20.37
N HIS A 3 8.78 -22.25 -20.75
CA HIS A 3 9.54 -21.45 -19.80
C HIS A 3 8.56 -20.54 -19.04
N LEU A 4 7.98 -21.07 -17.97
CA LEU A 4 7.41 -20.29 -16.88
C LEU A 4 8.58 -19.58 -16.20
N SER A 5 8.93 -18.40 -16.71
CA SER A 5 9.61 -17.38 -15.92
C SER A 5 8.67 -17.08 -14.74
N GLN A 6 8.93 -17.74 -13.61
CA GLN A 6 8.32 -17.38 -12.33
C GLN A 6 8.79 -15.95 -12.04
N ARG A 7 7.92 -14.96 -12.23
CA ARG A 7 8.17 -13.60 -11.75
C ARG A 7 8.03 -13.64 -10.23
N TYR A 8 9.16 -13.64 -9.52
CA TYR A 8 9.22 -13.79 -8.06
C TYR A 8 8.79 -12.52 -7.29
N THR A 9 8.54 -11.41 -7.98
CA THR A 9 8.00 -10.16 -7.44
C THR A 9 7.10 -9.52 -8.47
N HIS A 10 5.99 -8.94 -8.01
CA HIS A 10 5.03 -8.29 -8.90
C HIS A 10 4.63 -6.95 -8.30
N SER A 11 5.00 -5.88 -9.00
CA SER A 11 4.55 -4.52 -8.72
C SER A 11 3.80 -4.05 -9.94
N ASP A 12 2.47 -4.09 -9.88
CA ASP A 12 1.59 -3.74 -10.98
C ASP A 12 0.67 -2.60 -10.56
N THR A 13 0.40 -1.66 -11.46
CA THR A 13 -0.66 -0.67 -11.24
C THR A 13 -1.86 -0.99 -12.13
N ILE A 14 -3.02 -1.13 -11.51
CA ILE A 14 -4.30 -1.23 -12.19
C ILE A 14 -4.97 0.14 -12.10
N ASN A 15 -5.21 0.82 -13.22
CA ASN A 15 -5.99 2.06 -13.19
C ASN A 15 -7.45 1.74 -12.83
N ILE A 16 -7.92 2.19 -11.66
CA ILE A 16 -9.26 1.91 -11.13
C ILE A 16 -10.25 3.06 -11.37
N SER A 17 -9.85 4.15 -12.01
CA SER A 17 -10.77 5.24 -12.36
C SER A 17 -11.41 5.10 -13.73
N LEU A 18 -10.85 4.28 -14.61
CA LEU A 18 -11.30 4.15 -16.01
C LEU A 18 -12.05 2.86 -16.30
N SER A 19 -12.13 1.98 -15.31
CA SER A 19 -12.75 0.67 -15.41
C SER A 19 -14.10 0.67 -14.70
N ASN A 20 -15.20 0.78 -15.45
CA ASN A 20 -16.54 0.43 -14.98
C ASN A 20 -16.70 -1.10 -14.95
N ILE A 21 -15.82 -1.75 -14.20
CA ILE A 21 -15.74 -3.19 -14.04
C ILE A 21 -16.17 -3.48 -12.61
N TYR A 22 -17.04 -4.45 -12.43
CA TYR A 22 -17.60 -4.83 -11.12
C TYR A 22 -16.55 -5.00 -10.00
N CYS A 23 -15.34 -5.45 -10.32
CA CYS A 23 -14.24 -5.57 -9.36
C CYS A 23 -13.80 -4.21 -8.78
N VAL A 24 -13.76 -3.17 -9.61
CA VAL A 24 -13.32 -1.83 -9.22
C VAL A 24 -14.29 -1.16 -8.27
N GLU A 25 -15.59 -1.30 -8.55
CA GLU A 25 -16.63 -0.77 -7.66
C GLU A 25 -16.60 -1.49 -6.31
N GLN A 26 -16.41 -2.82 -6.28
CA GLN A 26 -16.22 -3.55 -5.01
C GLN A 26 -14.99 -3.09 -4.22
N VAL A 27 -13.88 -2.76 -4.89
CA VAL A 27 -12.68 -2.23 -4.21
C VAL A 27 -12.98 -0.86 -3.60
N LYS A 28 -13.68 0.02 -4.32
CA LYS A 28 -14.08 1.34 -3.80
C LYS A 28 -15.05 1.19 -2.62
N GLU A 29 -16.07 0.35 -2.76
CA GLU A 29 -17.05 0.07 -1.70
C GLU A 29 -16.37 -0.50 -0.45
N LEU A 30 -15.43 -1.44 -0.61
CA LEU A 30 -14.66 -1.99 0.50
C LEU A 30 -13.86 -0.90 1.22
N VAL A 31 -13.12 -0.07 0.47
CA VAL A 31 -12.27 0.98 1.04
C VAL A 31 -13.11 2.03 1.75
N LEU A 32 -14.15 2.55 1.11
CA LEU A 32 -15.03 3.57 1.68
C LEU A 32 -15.80 3.03 2.87
N GLY A 33 -16.33 1.81 2.79
CA GLY A 33 -17.06 1.16 3.88
C GLY A 33 -16.18 0.85 5.10
N GLN A 34 -14.89 0.54 4.91
CA GLN A 34 -13.95 0.43 6.04
C GLN A 34 -13.57 1.81 6.59
N CYS A 35 -13.37 2.80 5.72
CA CYS A 35 -13.05 4.17 6.13
C CYS A 35 -14.17 4.80 6.97
N GLU A 36 -15.43 4.65 6.55
CA GLU A 36 -16.61 5.15 7.26
C GLU A 36 -16.74 4.58 8.68
N LYS A 37 -16.46 3.28 8.84
CA LYS A 37 -16.55 2.60 10.14
C LYS A 37 -15.48 3.04 11.14
N LEU A 38 -14.30 3.43 10.65
CA LEU A 38 -13.09 3.53 11.47
C LEU A 38 -12.54 4.95 11.59
N CYS A 39 -12.85 5.82 10.63
CA CYS A 39 -12.19 7.12 10.50
C CYS A 39 -13.13 8.29 10.80
N PRO A 40 -12.57 9.46 11.19
CA PRO A 40 -13.32 10.70 11.22
C PRO A 40 -13.86 11.06 9.82
N ALA A 41 -14.99 11.79 9.78
CA ALA A 41 -15.64 12.22 8.54
C ALA A 41 -14.70 12.94 7.56
N ALA A 42 -13.74 13.72 8.06
CA ALA A 42 -12.78 14.44 7.22
C ALA A 42 -11.86 13.51 6.41
N VAL A 43 -11.54 12.31 6.91
CA VAL A 43 -10.73 11.33 6.16
C VAL A 43 -11.60 10.64 5.11
N LEU A 44 -12.83 10.26 5.48
CA LEU A 44 -13.80 9.68 4.55
C LEU A 44 -14.06 10.63 3.37
N GLU A 45 -14.33 11.92 3.64
CA GLU A 45 -14.56 12.93 2.63
C GLU A 45 -13.38 13.05 1.65
N GLN A 46 -12.13 12.93 2.13
CA GLN A 46 -10.96 12.93 1.26
C GLN A 46 -10.92 11.71 0.33
N PHE A 47 -11.20 10.51 0.85
CA PHE A 47 -11.25 9.30 0.02
C PHE A 47 -12.41 9.36 -0.98
N GLU A 48 -13.61 9.76 -0.57
CA GLU A 48 -14.76 9.91 -1.45
C GLU A 48 -14.47 10.90 -2.58
N LYS A 49 -13.94 12.08 -2.22
CA LYS A 49 -13.60 13.12 -3.18
C LYS A 49 -12.66 12.59 -4.25
N VAL A 50 -11.61 11.84 -3.88
CA VAL A 50 -10.63 11.35 -4.86
C VAL A 50 -11.13 10.12 -5.62
N LEU A 51 -11.83 9.19 -4.98
CA LEU A 51 -12.29 7.94 -5.63
C LEU A 51 -13.51 8.13 -6.54
N HIS A 52 -14.32 9.19 -6.32
CA HIS A 52 -15.47 9.52 -7.16
C HIS A 52 -15.19 10.61 -8.21
N ASP A 53 -14.07 11.32 -8.11
CA ASP A 53 -13.70 12.32 -9.11
C ASP A 53 -13.16 11.66 -10.39
N SER A 54 -14.01 11.61 -11.42
CA SER A 54 -13.67 11.05 -12.74
C SER A 54 -12.60 11.84 -13.49
N SER A 55 -12.28 13.07 -13.08
CA SER A 55 -11.17 13.86 -13.62
C SER A 55 -9.82 13.53 -12.99
N GLN A 56 -9.82 12.95 -11.79
CA GLN A 56 -8.64 12.57 -11.01
C GLN A 56 -8.47 11.06 -11.09
N ALA A 57 -7.87 10.54 -12.17
CA ALA A 57 -7.68 9.09 -12.25
C ALA A 57 -6.77 8.56 -11.11
N VAL A 58 -7.18 7.45 -10.52
CA VAL A 58 -6.56 6.76 -9.39
C VAL A 58 -6.08 5.40 -9.87
N GLY A 59 -4.79 5.13 -9.68
CA GLY A 59 -4.22 3.80 -9.88
C GLY A 59 -4.26 2.98 -8.60
N LEU A 60 -4.77 1.76 -8.63
CA LEU A 60 -4.54 0.77 -7.58
C LEU A 60 -3.13 0.18 -7.76
N LEU A 61 -2.23 0.49 -6.84
CA LEU A 61 -0.88 -0.07 -6.81
C LEU A 61 -0.91 -1.40 -6.06
N LEU A 62 -0.70 -2.49 -6.79
CA LEU A 62 -0.50 -3.82 -6.24
C LEU A 62 0.99 -4.05 -6.09
N SER A 63 1.46 -4.06 -4.84
CA SER A 63 2.86 -4.28 -4.51
C SER A 63 2.98 -5.55 -3.67
N GLU A 64 3.37 -6.66 -4.30
CA GLU A 64 3.52 -7.94 -3.61
C GLU A 64 4.93 -8.50 -3.82
N ARG A 65 5.58 -8.81 -2.69
CA ARG A 65 6.91 -9.40 -2.64
C ARG A 65 6.85 -10.65 -1.78
N PHE A 66 7.31 -11.77 -2.32
CA PHE A 66 7.52 -12.96 -1.47
C PHE A 66 8.60 -12.67 -0.43
N ILE A 67 8.44 -13.23 0.78
CA ILE A 67 9.35 -13.02 1.91
C ILE A 67 10.83 -13.30 1.54
N ASN A 68 11.05 -14.28 0.65
CA ASN A 68 12.38 -14.70 0.22
C ASN A 68 13.01 -13.80 -0.86
N VAL A 69 12.28 -12.84 -1.42
CA VAL A 69 12.82 -11.95 -2.46
C VAL A 69 13.41 -10.70 -1.82
N PRO A 70 14.66 -10.33 -2.14
CA PRO A 70 15.29 -9.14 -1.58
C PRO A 70 14.54 -7.84 -1.88
N PRO A 71 14.55 -6.86 -0.95
CA PRO A 71 13.95 -5.54 -1.15
C PRO A 71 14.63 -4.73 -2.28
N GLN A 72 15.86 -5.07 -2.66
CA GLN A 72 16.61 -4.43 -3.74
C GLN A 72 15.88 -4.50 -5.10
N ILE A 73 14.97 -5.44 -5.27
CA ILE A 73 14.17 -5.60 -6.49
C ILE A 73 13.04 -4.56 -6.60
N ALA A 74 12.59 -3.97 -5.48
CA ALA A 74 11.49 -3.00 -5.48
C ALA A 74 11.82 -1.74 -6.29
N LEU A 75 13.03 -1.18 -6.13
CA LEU A 75 13.45 0.04 -6.82
C LEU A 75 13.41 -0.06 -8.36
N PRO A 76 14.05 -1.06 -9.01
CA PRO A 76 13.96 -1.19 -10.45
C PRO A 76 12.52 -1.47 -10.94
N LEU A 77 11.70 -2.19 -10.17
CA LEU A 77 10.30 -2.44 -10.52
C LEU A 77 9.47 -1.15 -10.53
N TYR A 78 9.56 -0.32 -9.48
CA TYR A 78 8.84 0.95 -9.47
C TYR A 78 9.33 1.92 -10.53
N LYS A 79 10.64 1.94 -10.85
CA LYS A 79 11.15 2.74 -11.97
C LYS A 79 10.54 2.30 -13.30
N GLN A 80 10.54 1.00 -13.58
CA GLN A 80 9.94 0.47 -14.80
C GLN A 80 8.44 0.82 -14.87
N LEU A 81 7.72 0.68 -13.76
CA LEU A 81 6.31 1.03 -13.68
C LEU A 81 6.06 2.51 -14.00
N LEU A 82 6.88 3.43 -13.46
CA LEU A 82 6.75 4.86 -13.77
C LEU A 82 7.06 5.16 -15.24
N ASP A 83 8.06 4.49 -15.82
CA ASP A 83 8.38 4.62 -17.25
C ASP A 83 7.22 4.14 -18.13
N GLU A 84 6.60 3.01 -17.77
CA GLU A 84 5.43 2.47 -18.46
C GLU A 84 4.20 3.41 -18.35
N LEU A 85 3.98 4.00 -17.18
CA LEU A 85 2.92 5.01 -16.97
C LEU A 85 3.17 6.28 -17.78
N ALA A 86 4.41 6.77 -17.80
CA ALA A 86 4.80 7.94 -18.60
C ALA A 86 4.63 7.68 -20.10
N GLU A 87 4.99 6.48 -20.56
CA GLU A 87 4.80 6.06 -21.95
C GLU A 87 3.31 5.93 -22.31
N ALA A 88 2.50 5.37 -21.41
CA ALA A 88 1.06 5.31 -21.56
C ALA A 88 0.45 6.71 -21.64
N GLN A 89 0.95 7.67 -20.85
CA GLN A 89 0.51 9.06 -20.89
C GLN A 89 0.86 9.71 -22.23
N ARG A 90 2.10 9.53 -22.69
CA ARG A 90 2.59 10.06 -23.97
C ARG A 90 1.81 9.52 -25.17
N THR A 91 1.36 8.27 -25.08
CA THR A 91 0.58 7.59 -26.13
C THR A 91 -0.93 7.75 -25.97
N ASN A 92 -1.40 8.63 -25.07
CA ASN A 92 -2.82 8.86 -24.75
C ASN A 92 -3.59 7.57 -24.40
N LYS A 93 -2.91 6.59 -23.82
CA LYS A 93 -3.59 5.41 -23.29
C LYS A 93 -4.36 5.80 -22.02
N PRO A 94 -5.56 5.25 -21.81
CA PRO A 94 -6.34 5.49 -20.59
C PRO A 94 -5.51 5.29 -19.31
N SER A 95 -4.70 4.24 -19.25
CA SER A 95 -3.85 3.91 -18.10
C SER A 95 -2.80 4.96 -17.72
N GLY A 96 -2.47 5.90 -18.61
CA GLY A 96 -1.34 6.81 -18.44
C GLY A 96 -1.56 8.01 -17.53
N ARG A 97 -2.81 8.39 -17.21
CA ARG A 97 -3.09 9.63 -16.48
C ARG A 97 -3.60 9.37 -15.06
N CYS A 98 -2.75 8.89 -14.17
CA CYS A 98 -3.07 8.76 -12.74
C CYS A 98 -2.56 9.98 -11.97
N HIS A 99 -3.43 10.62 -11.19
CA HIS A 99 -3.05 11.71 -10.28
C HIS A 99 -2.75 11.18 -8.87
N TYR A 100 -3.39 10.08 -8.49
CA TYR A 100 -3.17 9.39 -7.24
C TYR A 100 -2.89 7.91 -7.48
N CYS A 101 -2.21 7.28 -6.55
CA CYS A 101 -2.27 5.84 -6.36
C CYS A 101 -2.88 5.48 -5.01
N LEU A 102 -3.72 4.46 -5.01
CA LEU A 102 -4.24 3.77 -3.84
C LEU A 102 -3.37 2.54 -3.58
N LEU A 103 -2.77 2.45 -2.40
CA LEU A 103 -1.95 1.33 -1.96
C LEU A 103 -2.60 0.68 -0.73
N ILE A 104 -2.74 -0.64 -0.75
CA ILE A 104 -3.21 -1.44 0.39
C ILE A 104 -2.05 -2.29 0.90
N SER A 105 -1.37 -1.78 1.93
CA SER A 105 -0.20 -2.40 2.53
C SER A 105 -0.55 -3.47 3.56
N LYS A 106 0.26 -4.52 3.62
CA LYS A 106 0.24 -5.49 4.73
C LYS A 106 1.07 -4.91 5.87
N THR A 107 0.42 -4.69 7.00
CA THR A 107 1.04 -4.11 8.19
C THR A 107 0.65 -4.91 9.42
N CYS A 108 1.47 -4.86 10.47
CA CYS A 108 1.14 -5.45 11.75
C CYS A 108 1.40 -4.45 12.88
N GLN A 109 0.70 -4.59 13.99
CA GLN A 109 0.85 -3.73 15.15
C GLN A 109 1.04 -4.60 16.40
N GLU A 110 1.99 -4.26 17.26
CA GLU A 110 2.21 -4.98 18.52
C GLU A 110 0.97 -4.91 19.41
N VAL A 111 0.46 -6.07 19.83
CA VAL A 111 -0.57 -6.14 20.87
C VAL A 111 0.13 -5.94 22.21
N ARG A 112 0.19 -4.68 22.67
CA ARG A 112 0.72 -4.39 24.02
C ARG A 112 -0.15 -5.09 25.06
N ARG A 113 0.40 -6.12 25.71
CA ARG A 113 -0.12 -6.59 27.00
C ARG A 113 0.06 -5.42 27.97
N SER A 114 -1.05 -4.89 28.46
CA SER A 114 -1.27 -3.85 29.49
C SER A 114 -0.16 -3.63 30.55
N VAL A 115 1.06 -3.31 30.16
CA VAL A 115 2.11 -2.80 31.05
C VAL A 115 2.16 -1.29 30.85
N PRO A 116 1.88 -0.49 31.87
CA PRO A 116 1.89 0.96 31.76
C PRO A 116 3.35 1.45 31.64
N ALA A 117 3.88 1.47 30.42
CA ALA A 117 5.10 2.21 30.13
C ALA A 117 4.80 3.72 30.19
N ARG A 118 5.64 4.46 30.91
CA ARG A 118 5.52 5.93 31.06
C ARG A 118 5.75 6.60 29.70
N GLY A 119 4.67 7.01 29.06
CA GLY A 119 4.66 7.81 27.84
C GLY A 119 3.38 7.56 27.03
N PRO A 120 2.95 8.50 26.17
CA PRO A 120 1.85 8.24 25.27
C PRO A 120 2.19 7.00 24.41
N PRO A 121 1.24 6.07 24.21
CA PRO A 121 1.48 4.87 23.42
C PRO A 121 1.82 5.28 21.98
N LYS A 122 3.09 5.19 21.60
CA LYS A 122 3.47 5.09 20.19
C LYS A 122 3.04 3.72 19.70
N GLU A 123 1.88 3.67 19.09
CA GLU A 123 1.48 2.54 18.26
C GLU A 123 2.38 2.51 17.03
N GLU A 124 3.46 1.72 17.07
CA GLU A 124 4.35 1.54 15.92
C GLU A 124 3.73 0.54 14.94
N LEU A 125 3.47 1.03 13.73
CA LEU A 125 2.96 0.24 12.62
C LEU A 125 4.14 -0.39 11.89
N LEU A 126 4.21 -1.71 11.86
CA LEU A 126 5.26 -2.46 11.18
C LEU A 126 4.80 -2.83 9.78
N PHE A 127 5.58 -2.47 8.76
CA PHE A 127 5.31 -2.85 7.38
C PHE A 127 5.95 -4.21 7.06
N VAL A 128 5.20 -5.08 6.39
CA VAL A 128 5.74 -6.36 5.89
C VAL A 128 6.81 -6.10 4.82
N ASN A 129 6.56 -5.08 3.99
CA ASN A 129 7.49 -4.58 2.98
C ASN A 129 8.00 -3.23 3.44
N ALA A 130 9.28 -3.14 3.85
CA ALA A 130 9.87 -1.90 4.38
C ALA A 130 9.78 -0.74 3.37
N GLU A 131 9.84 -1.04 2.07
CA GLU A 131 9.71 -0.05 1.00
C GLU A 131 8.35 0.69 1.02
N GLU A 132 7.29 0.08 1.54
CA GLU A 132 5.95 0.66 1.59
C GLU A 132 5.82 1.75 2.66
N GLU A 133 6.73 1.79 3.64
CA GLU A 133 6.79 2.86 4.64
C GLU A 133 7.02 4.23 3.97
N PHE A 134 7.86 4.28 2.94
CA PHE A 134 8.12 5.52 2.19
C PHE A 134 6.88 6.03 1.46
N PHE A 135 6.01 5.13 0.98
CA PHE A 135 4.72 5.51 0.41
C PHE A 135 3.78 6.04 1.48
N TYR A 136 3.71 5.35 2.63
CA TYR A 136 2.86 5.75 3.77
C TYR A 136 3.21 7.15 4.31
N GLU A 137 4.49 7.52 4.31
CA GLU A 137 4.94 8.85 4.71
C GLU A 137 4.49 9.96 3.75
N GLN A 138 4.37 9.67 2.46
CA GLN A 138 3.96 10.63 1.43
C GLN A 138 2.45 10.63 1.16
N ALA A 139 1.68 9.78 1.84
CA ALA A 139 0.24 9.69 1.68
C ALA A 139 -0.50 10.92 2.23
N VAL A 140 -1.50 11.39 1.49
CA VAL A 140 -2.36 12.52 1.91
C VAL A 140 -3.54 12.09 2.76
N ALA A 141 -4.01 10.86 2.57
CA ALA A 141 -5.04 10.22 3.37
C ALA A 141 -4.65 8.78 3.62
N LYS A 142 -4.84 8.31 4.86
CA LYS A 142 -4.50 6.94 5.24
C LYS A 142 -5.32 6.46 6.43
N PHE A 143 -5.63 5.19 6.44
CA PHE A 143 -6.27 4.51 7.56
C PHE A 143 -5.86 3.04 7.58
N ASN A 144 -6.13 2.37 8.69
CA ASN A 144 -5.90 0.94 8.81
C ASN A 144 -7.16 0.23 9.33
N TYR A 145 -7.35 -1.00 8.87
CA TYR A 145 -8.40 -1.88 9.38
C TYR A 145 -7.82 -3.24 9.75
N SER A 146 -8.36 -3.81 10.81
CA SER A 146 -7.96 -5.13 11.31
C SER A 146 -8.40 -6.22 10.35
N VAL A 147 -7.52 -7.19 10.12
CA VAL A 147 -7.87 -8.43 9.42
C VAL A 147 -7.60 -9.66 10.28
N GLN A 148 -7.65 -9.49 11.60
CA GLN A 148 -7.33 -10.53 12.57
C GLN A 148 -8.27 -11.75 12.50
N GLU A 149 -9.49 -11.58 12.01
CA GLU A 149 -10.44 -12.69 11.86
C GLU A 149 -10.27 -13.41 10.51
N GLU A 150 -9.70 -12.75 9.50
CA GLU A 150 -9.55 -13.29 8.14
C GLU A 150 -8.12 -13.72 7.78
N ALA A 151 -7.11 -13.30 8.55
CA ALA A 151 -5.69 -13.56 8.27
C ALA A 151 -5.02 -14.33 9.40
N ASP A 152 -4.08 -15.21 9.04
CA ASP A 152 -3.17 -15.85 10.00
C ASP A 152 -2.41 -14.78 10.80
N SER A 153 -2.18 -15.04 12.09
CA SER A 153 -1.49 -14.11 12.98
C SER A 153 -0.13 -13.70 12.41
N CYS A 154 0.15 -12.40 12.32
CA CYS A 154 1.52 -11.93 12.11
C CYS A 154 2.35 -12.41 13.32
N LEU A 155 3.39 -13.22 13.10
CA LEU A 155 4.40 -13.48 14.11
C LEU A 155 5.58 -12.55 13.86
N SER A 156 6.28 -12.10 14.91
CA SER A 156 7.54 -11.34 14.80
C SER A 156 8.65 -12.11 14.05
N GLY A 157 8.39 -13.35 13.63
CA GLY A 157 9.31 -14.18 12.87
C GLY A 157 10.39 -14.83 13.74
N ARG A 158 10.35 -14.72 15.07
CA ARG A 158 11.36 -15.35 15.95
C ARG A 158 11.02 -16.79 16.33
N TRP A 159 9.81 -17.27 16.05
CA TRP A 159 9.33 -18.63 16.41
C TRP A 159 9.70 -18.99 17.85
N SER A 160 9.58 -18.00 18.74
CA SER A 160 10.06 -18.08 20.12
C SER A 160 8.89 -17.98 21.10
N PHE A 161 9.04 -18.55 22.28
CA PHE A 161 8.03 -18.46 23.35
C PHE A 161 7.75 -17.01 23.78
N ASP A 162 8.67 -16.09 23.50
CA ASP A 162 8.57 -14.66 23.79
C ASP A 162 8.04 -13.84 22.61
N ASP A 163 7.53 -14.49 21.54
CA ASP A 163 6.98 -13.76 20.39
C ASP A 163 5.81 -12.88 20.85
N VAL A 164 5.96 -11.57 20.62
CA VAL A 164 4.91 -10.59 20.88
C VAL A 164 3.78 -10.86 19.89
N PRO A 165 2.54 -11.11 20.35
CA PRO A 165 1.42 -11.26 19.45
C PRO A 165 1.24 -9.96 18.67
N MET A 166 1.24 -10.05 17.34
CA MET A 166 1.00 -8.91 16.47
C MET A 166 -0.41 -9.00 15.89
N LYS A 167 -1.09 -7.86 15.84
CA LYS A 167 -2.39 -7.72 15.18
C LYS A 167 -2.16 -7.44 13.70
N PRO A 168 -2.65 -8.30 12.78
CA PRO A 168 -2.53 -8.05 11.35
C PRO A 168 -3.54 -6.96 10.92
N LEU A 169 -3.04 -6.03 10.12
CA LEU A 169 -3.79 -4.89 9.60
C LEU A 169 -3.63 -4.80 8.08
N ARG A 170 -4.59 -4.13 7.45
CA ARG A 170 -4.45 -3.59 6.10
C ARG A 170 -4.41 -2.09 6.22
N THR A 171 -3.34 -1.50 5.72
CA THR A 171 -3.13 -0.05 5.74
C THR A 171 -3.41 0.51 4.35
N VAL A 172 -4.51 1.25 4.23
CA VAL A 172 -4.91 1.90 2.99
C VAL A 172 -4.30 3.29 2.96
N SER A 173 -3.58 3.59 1.89
CA SER A 173 -2.89 4.86 1.69
C SER A 173 -3.22 5.44 0.32
N LEU A 174 -3.55 6.72 0.29
CA LEU A 174 -3.78 7.50 -0.92
C LEU A 174 -2.59 8.44 -1.13
N ILE A 175 -1.82 8.21 -2.19
CA ILE A 175 -0.56 8.92 -2.45
C ILE A 175 -0.67 9.69 -3.76
N PRO A 176 -0.34 11.00 -3.78
CA PRO A 176 -0.23 11.75 -5.02
C PRO A 176 0.92 11.24 -5.89
N MET A 177 0.69 11.07 -7.19
CA MET A 177 1.72 10.54 -8.11
C MET A 177 2.94 11.46 -8.25
N ASP A 178 2.79 12.76 -7.96
CA ASP A 178 3.91 13.72 -7.96
C ASP A 178 4.90 13.50 -6.80
N ARG A 179 4.55 12.68 -5.80
CA ARG A 179 5.42 12.26 -4.71
C ARG A 179 6.30 11.06 -5.05
N MET A 180 6.04 10.37 -6.16
CA MET A 180 6.80 9.19 -6.57
C MET A 180 8.32 9.42 -6.66
N PRO A 181 8.82 10.54 -7.22
CA PRO A 181 10.26 10.80 -7.23
C PRO A 181 10.87 10.81 -5.82
N VAL A 182 10.20 11.47 -4.86
CA VAL A 182 10.64 11.54 -3.46
C VAL A 182 10.68 10.15 -2.81
N ILE A 183 9.67 9.31 -3.11
CA ILE A 183 9.59 7.93 -2.61
C ILE A 183 10.76 7.09 -3.17
N LEU A 184 11.04 7.21 -4.47
CA LEU A 184 12.13 6.46 -5.11
C LEU A 184 13.50 6.90 -4.61
N ASP A 185 13.70 8.18 -4.31
CA ASP A 185 14.94 8.67 -3.72
C ASP A 185 15.16 8.11 -2.33
N LYS A 186 14.13 8.12 -1.46
CA LYS A 186 14.20 7.47 -0.13
C LYS A 186 14.47 5.98 -0.22
N LEU A 187 13.79 5.28 -1.14
CA LEU A 187 14.01 3.85 -1.36
C LEU A 187 15.44 3.58 -1.84
N LYS A 188 15.99 4.44 -2.70
CA LYS A 188 17.37 4.33 -3.15
C LYS A 188 18.36 4.51 -2.00
N GLU A 189 18.16 5.51 -1.15
CA GLU A 189 18.98 5.73 0.04
C GLU A 189 18.93 4.53 0.99
N TYR A 190 17.72 4.03 1.28
CA TYR A 190 17.50 2.85 2.11
C TYR A 190 18.24 1.61 1.61
N LEU A 191 18.29 1.39 0.30
CA LEU A 191 18.95 0.23 -0.31
C LEU A 191 20.49 0.36 -0.43
N THR A 192 21.05 1.54 -0.16
CA THR A 192 22.51 1.78 -0.19
C THR A 192 23.20 1.56 1.15
N VAL A 193 22.42 1.37 2.22
CA VAL A 193 22.88 1.01 3.56
C VAL A 193 23.04 -0.51 3.67
#